data_AF-A0A0K0FHE9-F1
#
_entry.id   AF-A0A0K0FHE9-F1
#
_cell.length_a   1.000
_cell.length_b   1.000
_cell.length_c   1.000
_cell.angle_alpha   90.00
_cell.angle_beta   90.00
_cell.angle_gamma   90.00
#
_symmetry.space_group_name_H-M   'P 1'
#
loop_
_entity.id
_entity.type
_entity.pdbx_description
1 polymer ?
#
loop_
_entity_poly.entity_id
_entity_poly.type
_entity_poly.pdbx_seq_one_letter_code
_entity_poly.pdbx_strand_id
1 'polypeptide(L)'
;MALSMIPEITRYDRDKYVKVNLKNVKSSFMKYYKKESERKNYFGSFDYGSVMILDNRFGGKYNKTTYTFKFYSYYNPPVYSLYGLIRSFTFNDYRRLNYMYCKNDCPHLLGCNSHGYPNGDCSSCVCGPHFLYPSCQILYLTRKNVTGNCYYRIKSSTGRKVAITVNSMESSSTYYLFNVLDIYYRSDRAVTPLRLRHIHSNLVIPPLYKEVYLVFHDMFSPTNFSITYHNSK
;
A
#
# COMPACT_ATOMS: atom_id res chain seq x y z
N MET A 1 2.25 -12.64 20.66
CA MET A 1 2.34 -11.38 19.90
C MET A 1 2.10 -10.25 20.88
N ALA A 2 2.97 -9.25 20.90
CA ALA A 2 2.80 -8.06 21.74
C ALA A 2 1.88 -7.05 21.04
N LEU A 3 1.21 -6.20 21.82
CA LEU A 3 0.32 -5.13 21.33
C LEU A 3 -0.87 -5.58 20.44
N SER A 4 -1.31 -6.84 20.55
CA SER A 4 -2.49 -7.38 19.86
C SER A 4 -2.50 -7.28 18.31
N MET A 5 -1.38 -6.90 17.68
CA MET A 5 -1.23 -6.96 16.23
C MET A 5 -1.03 -8.42 15.80
N ILE A 6 -1.81 -8.87 14.83
CA ILE A 6 -1.68 -10.21 14.23
C ILE A 6 -0.98 -10.14 12.88
N PRO A 7 -0.28 -11.21 12.44
CA PRO A 7 0.25 -11.29 11.11
C PRO A 7 -0.84 -11.07 10.07
N GLU A 8 -0.56 -10.27 9.04
CA GLU A 8 -1.50 -10.00 7.94
C GLU A 8 -2.03 -11.30 7.33
N ILE A 9 -1.16 -12.31 7.22
CA ILE A 9 -1.50 -13.64 6.68
C ILE A 9 -2.31 -14.53 7.64
N THR A 10 -2.70 -14.06 8.82
CA THR A 10 -3.59 -14.79 9.74
C THR A 10 -5.00 -14.22 9.77
N ARG A 11 -5.22 -13.05 9.18
CA ARG A 11 -6.53 -12.39 9.13
C ARG A 11 -7.61 -13.27 8.51
N TYR A 12 -8.85 -13.08 8.97
CA TYR A 12 -10.02 -13.75 8.44
C TYR A 12 -10.20 -13.52 6.92
N ASP A 13 -9.90 -12.31 6.46
CA ASP A 13 -10.05 -11.87 5.06
C ASP A 13 -8.81 -12.09 4.19
N ARG A 14 -7.74 -12.71 4.73
CA ARG A 14 -6.45 -12.85 4.04
C ARG A 14 -6.56 -13.49 2.65
N ASP A 15 -7.50 -14.42 2.46
CA ASP A 15 -7.59 -15.22 1.24
C ASP A 15 -8.05 -14.38 0.04
N LYS A 16 -8.48 -13.13 0.26
CA LYS A 16 -8.68 -12.12 -0.80
C LYS A 16 -7.37 -11.56 -1.35
N TYR A 17 -6.28 -11.62 -0.59
CA TYR A 17 -5.01 -10.95 -0.85
C TYR A 17 -3.86 -11.93 -1.07
N VAL A 18 -3.86 -13.06 -0.35
CA VAL A 18 -2.82 -14.10 -0.41
C VAL A 18 -3.38 -15.47 -0.75
N LYS A 19 -2.51 -16.32 -1.31
CA LYS A 19 -2.70 -17.78 -1.43
C LYS A 19 -1.66 -18.46 -0.56
N VAL A 20 -2.08 -19.07 0.54
CA VAL A 20 -1.19 -19.82 1.45
C VAL A 20 -1.07 -21.27 1.00
N ASN A 21 0.16 -21.79 0.95
CA ASN A 21 0.48 -23.18 0.66
C ASN A 21 0.97 -23.90 1.92
N LEU A 22 0.04 -24.41 2.73
CA LEU A 22 0.34 -25.09 3.99
C LEU A 22 1.21 -26.34 3.81
N LYS A 23 1.20 -27.00 2.63
CA LYS A 23 2.07 -28.16 2.36
C LYS A 23 3.56 -27.80 2.46
N ASN A 24 3.88 -26.55 2.11
CA ASN A 24 5.24 -26.01 2.18
C ASN A 24 5.65 -25.56 3.59
N VAL A 25 4.73 -25.50 4.56
CA VAL A 25 5.00 -25.01 5.91
C VAL A 25 5.46 -26.17 6.82
N LYS A 26 6.52 -25.94 7.61
CA LYS A 26 6.98 -26.86 8.66
C LYS A 26 5.92 -26.96 9.77
N SER A 27 5.72 -28.15 10.34
CA SER A 27 4.71 -28.39 11.40
C SER A 27 4.81 -27.41 12.56
N SER A 28 6.02 -27.13 13.04
CA SER A 28 6.30 -26.18 14.14
C SER A 28 5.89 -24.73 13.85
N PHE A 29 5.68 -24.37 12.58
CA PHE A 29 5.30 -23.02 12.15
C PHE A 29 3.81 -22.89 11.80
N MET A 30 3.04 -23.98 11.77
CA MET A 30 1.63 -23.97 11.34
C MET A 30 0.76 -22.97 12.11
N LYS A 31 1.07 -22.71 13.40
CA LYS A 31 0.36 -21.73 14.23
C LYS A 31 0.37 -20.30 13.65
N TYR A 32 1.44 -19.91 12.94
CA TYR A 32 1.56 -18.58 12.31
C TYR A 32 0.82 -18.46 10.96
N TYR A 33 0.29 -19.58 10.47
CA TYR A 33 -0.50 -19.67 9.24
C TYR A 33 -1.97 -20.00 9.51
N LYS A 34 -2.34 -20.22 10.78
CA LYS A 34 -3.73 -20.46 11.17
C LYS A 34 -4.54 -19.20 10.91
N LYS A 35 -5.60 -19.35 10.12
CA LYS A 35 -6.54 -18.25 9.85
C LYS A 35 -7.40 -18.02 11.08
N GLU A 36 -7.68 -16.78 11.39
CA GLU A 36 -8.76 -16.42 12.31
C GLU A 36 -10.08 -17.02 11.82
N SER A 37 -10.84 -17.64 12.71
CA SER A 37 -12.15 -18.23 12.42
C SER A 37 -13.24 -17.17 12.30
N GLU A 38 -13.05 -16.02 12.96
CA GLU A 38 -14.04 -14.96 13.04
C GLU A 38 -13.47 -13.63 12.56
N ARG A 39 -14.36 -12.81 11.98
CA ARG A 39 -14.02 -11.46 11.56
C ARG A 39 -13.87 -10.57 12.79
N LYS A 40 -12.72 -9.92 12.91
CA LYS A 40 -12.43 -8.93 13.96
C LYS A 40 -12.29 -7.53 13.35
N ASN A 41 -12.33 -6.51 14.21
CA ASN A 41 -11.93 -5.17 13.80
C ASN A 41 -10.40 -5.12 13.70
N TYR A 42 -9.88 -5.08 12.48
CA TYR A 42 -8.43 -5.00 12.23
C TYR A 42 -7.90 -3.56 12.18
N PHE A 43 -8.75 -2.56 12.44
CA PHE A 43 -8.42 -1.13 12.45
C PHE A 43 -7.75 -0.66 11.14
N GLY A 44 -8.04 -1.35 10.03
CA GLY A 44 -7.50 -1.08 8.71
C GLY A 44 -7.64 -2.26 7.74
N SER A 45 -7.50 -1.95 6.46
CA SER A 45 -7.46 -2.95 5.40
C SER A 45 -6.13 -3.71 5.40
N PHE A 46 -6.09 -4.88 4.75
CA PHE A 46 -4.87 -5.66 4.56
C PHE A 46 -3.76 -4.81 3.94
N ASP A 47 -2.58 -4.81 4.53
CA ASP A 47 -1.46 -3.96 4.11
C ASP A 47 -0.26 -4.81 3.69
N TYR A 48 0.07 -4.76 2.39
CA TYR A 48 1.16 -5.54 1.79
C TYR A 48 2.54 -5.15 2.29
N GLY A 49 2.71 -3.92 2.79
CA GLY A 49 3.98 -3.43 3.31
C GLY A 49 4.08 -3.43 4.83
N SER A 50 3.02 -3.84 5.54
CA SER A 50 2.99 -3.88 7.00
C SER A 50 4.17 -4.69 7.55
N VAL A 51 4.75 -4.26 8.67
CA VAL A 51 5.76 -5.06 9.38
C VAL A 51 5.20 -6.42 9.82
N MET A 52 3.87 -6.51 9.98
CA MET A 52 3.15 -7.73 10.32
C MET A 52 2.93 -8.67 9.13
N ILE A 53 3.42 -8.34 7.94
CA ILE A 53 3.48 -9.30 6.85
C ILE A 53 4.75 -10.14 7.02
N LEU A 54 4.58 -11.44 7.25
CA LEU A 54 5.72 -12.35 7.44
C LEU A 54 6.56 -12.44 6.15
N ASP A 55 7.77 -12.97 6.20
CA ASP A 55 8.48 -13.31 4.97
C ASP A 55 7.74 -14.44 4.22
N ASN A 56 7.72 -14.41 2.89
CA ASN A 56 6.98 -15.40 2.10
C ASN A 56 7.61 -16.81 2.11
N ARG A 57 8.78 -16.99 2.72
CA ARG A 57 9.44 -18.28 2.99
C ARG A 57 9.48 -18.61 4.48
N PHE A 58 8.89 -17.78 5.34
CA PHE A 58 8.94 -17.95 6.80
C PHE A 58 8.44 -19.35 7.23
N GLY A 59 9.28 -20.14 7.89
CA GLY A 59 8.89 -21.49 8.30
C GLY A 59 8.68 -22.48 7.14
N GLY A 60 9.14 -22.15 5.94
CA GLY A 60 9.07 -23.01 4.76
C GLY A 60 10.00 -24.23 4.86
N LYS A 61 9.53 -25.38 4.36
CA LYS A 61 10.34 -26.59 4.17
C LYS A 61 11.35 -26.33 3.07
N TYR A 62 12.64 -26.56 3.32
CA TYR A 62 13.73 -26.34 2.36
C TYR A 62 13.66 -24.96 1.67
N ASN A 63 13.34 -23.90 2.45
CA ASN A 63 13.22 -22.53 1.96
C ASN A 63 12.14 -22.31 0.87
N LYS A 64 11.16 -23.22 0.75
CA LYS A 64 10.04 -23.06 -0.19
C LYS A 64 9.12 -21.93 0.22
N THR A 65 8.61 -21.20 -0.77
CA THR A 65 7.57 -20.18 -0.60
C THR A 65 6.32 -20.78 0.05
N THR A 66 5.88 -20.19 1.16
CA THR A 66 4.73 -20.62 1.96
C THR A 66 3.44 -19.89 1.59
N TYR A 67 3.52 -18.71 0.97
CA TYR A 67 2.37 -18.02 0.41
C TYR A 67 2.77 -17.06 -0.72
N THR A 68 1.83 -16.70 -1.58
CA THR A 68 2.00 -15.67 -2.62
C THR A 68 0.90 -14.63 -2.52
N PHE A 69 1.17 -13.38 -2.88
CA PHE A 69 0.07 -12.42 -3.11
C PHE A 69 -0.67 -12.78 -4.39
N LYS A 70 -1.94 -12.37 -4.48
CA LYS A 70 -2.72 -12.55 -5.71
C LYS A 70 -2.39 -11.49 -6.77
N PHE A 71 -1.86 -10.33 -6.36
CA PHE A 71 -1.56 -9.20 -7.23
C PHE A 71 -0.02 -8.99 -7.41
N TYR A 72 0.72 -10.11 -7.36
CA TYR A 72 2.11 -10.22 -6.89
C TYR A 72 3.21 -9.59 -7.74
N SER A 73 3.05 -9.36 -9.04
CA SER A 73 4.20 -8.97 -9.87
C SER A 73 4.79 -7.60 -9.51
N TYR A 74 4.00 -6.71 -8.90
CA TYR A 74 4.42 -5.33 -8.64
C TYR A 74 4.45 -4.92 -7.16
N TYR A 75 3.77 -5.68 -6.30
CA TYR A 75 4.03 -5.66 -4.87
C TYR A 75 5.18 -6.60 -4.61
N ASN A 76 6.39 -6.19 -4.99
CA ASN A 76 7.59 -6.95 -4.64
C ASN A 76 7.50 -7.19 -3.12
N PRO A 77 7.55 -8.43 -2.62
CA PRO A 77 7.61 -8.67 -1.18
C PRO A 77 8.69 -7.76 -0.57
N PRO A 78 8.58 -7.36 0.70
CA PRO A 78 9.63 -6.62 1.40
C PRO A 78 10.84 -7.55 1.60
N VAL A 79 11.50 -7.86 0.48
CA VAL A 79 12.74 -8.56 0.32
C VAL A 79 13.75 -7.45 0.33
N TYR A 80 14.27 -7.22 1.54
CA TYR A 80 15.47 -6.46 1.82
C TYR A 80 15.47 -5.06 1.19
N SER A 81 15.26 -4.03 2.03
CA SER A 81 15.88 -2.75 1.70
C SER A 81 17.34 -3.04 1.35
N LEU A 82 17.87 -2.37 0.33
CA LEU A 82 19.27 -2.52 -0.13
C LEU A 82 20.33 -2.30 0.98
N TYR A 83 19.90 -2.01 2.21
CA TYR A 83 20.69 -1.84 3.42
C TYR A 83 20.13 -2.69 4.56
N GLY A 84 19.90 -3.99 4.30
CA GLY A 84 19.18 -4.89 5.20
C GLY A 84 19.42 -4.58 6.67
N LEU A 85 18.34 -4.29 7.42
CA LEU A 85 18.16 -4.63 8.84
C LEU A 85 16.90 -4.02 9.51
N ILE A 86 16.17 -3.06 8.92
CA ILE A 86 15.01 -2.47 9.63
C ILE A 86 13.75 -2.48 8.76
N ARG A 87 12.80 -3.37 9.12
CA ARG A 87 11.39 -3.22 8.76
C ARG A 87 10.78 -2.22 9.74
N SER A 88 10.52 -1.01 9.28
CA SER A 88 9.80 -0.01 10.07
C SER A 88 8.30 -0.20 9.97
N PHE A 89 7.57 0.23 10.99
CA PHE A 89 6.11 0.31 10.95
C PHE A 89 5.64 1.17 9.77
N THR A 90 4.65 0.70 9.03
CA THR A 90 4.00 1.52 8.00
C THR A 90 3.12 2.57 8.66
N PHE A 91 2.70 3.56 7.88
CA PHE A 91 1.69 4.52 8.32
C PHE A 91 0.40 3.82 8.81
N ASN A 92 -0.02 2.74 8.15
CA ASN A 92 -1.15 1.93 8.59
C ASN A 92 -0.90 1.20 9.91
N ASP A 93 0.32 0.75 10.16
CA ASP A 93 0.65 0.09 11.42
C ASP A 93 0.58 1.07 12.60
N TYR A 94 1.18 2.26 12.47
CA TYR A 94 1.04 3.33 13.47
C TYR A 94 -0.42 3.71 13.69
N ARG A 95 -1.18 3.85 12.59
CA ARG A 95 -2.60 4.16 12.65
C ARG A 95 -3.36 3.08 13.43
N ARG A 96 -3.11 1.80 13.18
CA ARG A 96 -3.75 0.68 13.90
C ARG A 96 -3.43 0.70 15.38
N LEU A 97 -2.16 0.86 15.74
CA LEU A 97 -1.73 0.96 17.13
C LEU A 97 -2.41 2.15 17.83
N ASN A 98 -2.45 3.30 17.18
CA ASN A 98 -3.14 4.47 17.70
C ASN A 98 -4.64 4.20 17.89
N TYR A 99 -5.32 3.56 16.94
CA TYR A 99 -6.74 3.20 17.13
C TYR A 99 -6.98 2.16 18.23
N MET A 100 -6.02 1.26 18.48
CA MET A 100 -6.12 0.25 19.54
C MET A 100 -5.89 0.84 20.93
N TYR A 101 -4.96 1.79 21.07
CA TYR A 101 -4.45 2.22 22.36
C TYR A 101 -4.69 3.69 22.69
N CYS A 102 -4.79 4.57 21.70
CA CYS A 102 -4.80 6.03 21.89
C CYS A 102 -6.09 6.71 21.40
N LYS A 103 -7.05 5.95 20.86
CA LYS A 103 -8.27 6.51 20.25
C LYS A 103 -9.05 7.43 21.19
N ASN A 104 -9.04 7.12 22.49
CA ASN A 104 -9.79 7.85 23.50
C ASN A 104 -8.97 8.94 24.21
N ASP A 105 -7.68 9.06 23.89
CA ASP A 105 -6.76 9.98 24.58
C ASP A 105 -6.90 11.42 24.07
N CYS A 106 -7.52 11.60 22.89
CA CYS A 106 -7.75 12.91 22.27
C CYS A 106 -9.26 13.23 22.11
N PRO A 107 -10.03 13.37 23.19
CA PRO A 107 -11.49 13.54 23.13
C PRO A 107 -11.91 14.88 22.49
N HIS A 108 -11.05 15.90 22.53
CA HIS A 108 -11.31 17.22 21.97
C HIS A 108 -10.88 17.36 20.51
N LEU A 109 -10.08 16.44 19.98
CA LEU A 109 -9.66 16.46 18.58
C LEU A 109 -10.78 15.88 17.71
N LEU A 110 -11.63 16.76 17.17
CA LEU A 110 -12.70 16.37 16.27
C LEU A 110 -12.14 15.86 14.95
N GLY A 111 -12.33 14.57 14.68
CA GLY A 111 -12.32 14.01 13.33
C GLY A 111 -10.98 14.00 12.60
N CYS A 112 -10.12 13.01 12.91
CA CYS A 112 -9.24 12.43 11.89
C CYS A 112 -10.06 11.54 10.92
N ASN A 113 -11.13 12.13 10.38
CA ASN A 113 -12.08 11.49 9.48
C ASN A 113 -11.39 11.35 8.13
N SER A 114 -11.18 10.10 7.72
CA SER A 114 -10.54 9.67 6.47
C SER A 114 -9.03 9.45 6.60
N HIS A 115 -8.68 8.34 7.26
CA HIS A 115 -7.41 7.62 7.10
C HIS A 115 -6.20 8.14 7.89
N GLY A 116 -6.31 9.18 8.70
CA GLY A 116 -5.26 9.63 9.63
C GLY A 116 -5.41 9.09 11.06
N TYR A 117 -4.55 9.56 11.96
CA TYR A 117 -4.63 9.34 13.42
C TYR A 117 -4.12 10.59 14.18
N PRO A 118 -4.59 10.84 15.42
CA PRO A 118 -4.11 11.97 16.24
C PRO A 118 -2.59 11.93 16.46
N ASN A 119 -1.97 13.10 16.46
CA ASN A 119 -0.61 13.25 16.97
C ASN A 119 -0.58 13.08 18.49
N GLY A 120 0.60 12.80 19.06
CA GLY A 120 0.76 12.47 20.50
C GLY A 120 0.36 13.58 21.47
N ASP A 121 0.32 14.83 21.01
CA ASP A 121 -0.11 16.02 21.77
C ASP A 121 -1.59 16.38 21.54
N CYS A 122 -2.31 15.58 20.76
CA CYS A 122 -3.70 15.82 20.35
C CYS A 122 -3.93 17.18 19.65
N SER A 123 -2.88 17.85 19.14
CA SER A 123 -3.00 19.17 18.51
C SER A 123 -3.40 19.10 17.04
N SER A 124 -3.13 17.97 16.38
CA SER A 124 -3.32 17.78 14.94
C SER A 124 -3.52 16.32 14.56
N CYS A 125 -4.02 16.07 13.35
CA CYS A 125 -4.08 14.73 12.77
C CYS A 125 -2.83 14.45 11.94
N VAL A 126 -2.15 13.35 12.22
CA VAL A 126 -1.12 12.78 11.36
C VAL A 126 -1.81 12.13 10.17
N CYS A 127 -1.57 12.69 8.99
CA CYS A 127 -2.14 12.27 7.72
C CYS A 127 -1.05 11.77 6.77
N GLY A 128 -1.40 10.84 5.87
CA GLY A 128 -0.47 10.40 4.83
C GLY A 128 -0.15 11.54 3.82
N PRO A 129 0.90 11.40 3.01
CA PRO A 129 1.38 12.48 2.13
C PRO A 129 0.38 12.95 1.04
N HIS A 130 -0.76 12.29 0.86
CA HIS A 130 -1.73 12.52 -0.22
C HIS A 130 -2.82 13.55 0.07
N PHE A 131 -2.85 14.11 1.28
CA PHE A 131 -3.95 14.97 1.72
C PHE A 131 -3.77 16.46 1.37
N LEU A 132 -2.65 16.85 0.76
CA LEU A 132 -2.25 18.26 0.76
C LEU A 132 -2.71 19.13 -0.44
N TYR A 133 -3.04 18.62 -1.64
CA TYR A 133 -3.34 19.50 -2.80
C TYR A 133 -4.32 18.94 -3.89
N PRO A 134 -5.04 19.80 -4.66
CA PRO A 134 -6.08 19.44 -5.66
C PRO A 134 -5.53 19.24 -7.09
N SER A 135 -6.00 18.24 -7.88
CA SER A 135 -7.11 18.18 -8.87
C SER A 135 -6.80 18.69 -10.29
N CYS A 136 -6.82 17.76 -11.28
CA CYS A 136 -7.05 18.03 -12.71
C CYS A 136 -7.82 16.85 -13.33
N GLN A 137 -8.93 17.13 -14.04
CA GLN A 137 -9.59 16.16 -14.92
C GLN A 137 -8.86 16.16 -16.28
N ILE A 138 -8.00 15.18 -16.50
CA ILE A 138 -7.39 14.89 -17.80
C ILE A 138 -7.42 13.38 -17.99
N LEU A 139 -8.28 12.82 -18.85
CA LEU A 139 -8.44 11.37 -19.09
C LEU A 139 -7.11 10.62 -19.35
N TYR A 140 -6.08 11.36 -19.74
CA TYR A 140 -4.74 10.89 -20.01
C TYR A 140 -3.70 11.77 -19.31
N LEU A 141 -2.88 11.20 -18.44
CA LEU A 141 -1.78 11.88 -17.78
C LEU A 141 -0.49 11.47 -18.48
N THR A 142 -0.03 12.29 -19.42
CA THR A 142 1.33 12.19 -19.93
C THR A 142 2.14 13.39 -19.53
N ARG A 143 3.28 13.11 -18.92
CA ARG A 143 4.25 14.13 -18.54
C ARG A 143 5.64 13.69 -18.97
N LYS A 144 6.39 14.68 -19.46
CA LYS A 144 7.80 14.52 -19.80
C LYS A 144 8.64 15.33 -18.81
N ASN A 145 9.84 14.85 -18.54
CA ASN A 145 10.81 15.50 -17.67
C ASN A 145 10.26 15.89 -16.29
N VAL A 146 9.49 14.99 -15.68
CA VAL A 146 8.98 15.22 -14.32
C VAL A 146 10.13 15.09 -13.35
N THR A 147 10.38 16.16 -12.58
CA THR A 147 11.38 16.22 -11.53
C THR A 147 10.73 16.51 -10.18
N GLY A 148 11.33 15.99 -9.11
CA GLY A 148 10.82 16.18 -7.75
C GLY A 148 9.50 15.43 -7.46
N ASN A 149 8.88 15.78 -6.32
CA ASN A 149 7.65 15.15 -5.90
C ASN A 149 6.42 15.76 -6.61
N CYS A 150 5.67 14.94 -7.34
CA CYS A 150 4.42 15.35 -7.99
C CYS A 150 3.24 14.54 -7.48
N TYR A 151 2.11 15.21 -7.26
CA TYR A 151 0.90 14.63 -6.67
C TYR A 151 -0.28 14.81 -7.62
N TYR A 152 -0.93 13.70 -8.00
CA TYR A 152 -2.13 13.72 -8.83
C TYR A 152 -3.29 13.05 -8.11
N ARG A 153 -4.46 13.68 -8.17
CA ARG A 153 -5.71 13.14 -7.65
C ARG A 153 -6.69 12.97 -8.80
N ILE A 154 -7.08 11.73 -9.04
CA ILE A 154 -8.11 11.36 -10.01
C ILE A 154 -9.37 11.00 -9.23
N LYS A 155 -10.48 11.71 -9.50
CA LYS A 155 -11.77 11.49 -8.84
C LYS A 155 -12.86 11.24 -9.88
N SER A 156 -13.63 10.18 -9.66
CA SER A 156 -14.79 9.89 -10.49
C SER A 156 -15.86 10.97 -10.34
N SER A 157 -16.30 11.53 -11.46
CA SER A 157 -17.44 12.45 -11.53
C SER A 157 -18.78 11.74 -11.30
N THR A 158 -18.87 10.45 -11.61
CA THR A 158 -20.11 9.65 -11.51
C THR A 158 -20.17 8.81 -10.22
N GLY A 159 -19.13 8.88 -9.38
CA GLY A 159 -18.99 8.04 -8.19
C GLY A 159 -18.64 6.58 -8.48
N ARG A 160 -18.47 6.20 -9.76
CA ARG A 160 -18.00 4.87 -10.17
C ARG A 160 -16.53 4.66 -9.81
N LYS A 161 -16.07 3.41 -9.82
CA LYS A 161 -14.66 3.11 -9.54
C LYS A 161 -13.79 3.63 -10.68
N VAL A 162 -12.58 4.08 -10.37
CA VAL A 162 -11.63 4.55 -11.38
C VAL A 162 -10.72 3.40 -11.77
N ALA A 163 -10.70 3.05 -13.05
CA ALA A 163 -9.74 2.11 -13.63
C ALA A 163 -8.52 2.87 -14.13
N ILE A 164 -7.32 2.35 -13.84
CA ILE A 164 -6.04 2.96 -14.25
C ILE A 164 -5.23 1.94 -15.05
N THR A 165 -4.62 2.41 -16.12
CA THR A 165 -3.57 1.71 -16.84
C THR A 165 -2.32 2.58 -16.84
N VAL A 166 -1.23 2.07 -16.28
CA VAL A 166 0.10 2.69 -16.42
C VAL A 166 0.67 2.19 -17.74
N ASN A 167 0.75 3.04 -18.76
CA ASN A 167 1.19 2.63 -20.08
C ASN A 167 2.72 2.53 -20.15
N SER A 168 3.40 3.55 -19.61
CA SER A 168 4.85 3.57 -19.49
C SER A 168 5.31 4.49 -18.36
N MET A 169 6.48 4.19 -17.82
CA MET A 169 7.20 5.01 -16.85
C MET A 169 8.69 4.74 -17.04
N GLU A 170 9.40 5.70 -17.62
CA GLU A 170 10.80 5.54 -18.01
C GLU A 170 11.63 6.69 -17.46
N SER A 171 12.73 6.35 -16.81
CA SER A 171 13.73 7.31 -16.36
C SER A 171 14.93 7.24 -17.28
N SER A 172 15.47 8.39 -17.67
CA SER A 172 16.72 8.46 -18.44
C SER A 172 17.96 8.13 -17.61
N SER A 173 17.80 7.88 -16.30
CA SER A 173 18.89 7.67 -15.36
C SER A 173 19.12 6.20 -15.01
N THR A 174 20.39 5.84 -14.83
CA THR A 174 20.82 4.56 -14.24
C THR A 174 20.42 4.42 -12.76
N TYR A 175 20.02 5.52 -12.11
CA TYR A 175 19.51 5.56 -10.73
C TYR A 175 17.99 5.43 -10.61
N TYR A 176 17.33 4.78 -11.58
CA TYR A 176 15.87 4.55 -11.63
C TYR A 176 15.25 3.93 -10.36
N LEU A 177 16.06 3.34 -9.47
CA LEU A 177 15.60 2.81 -8.17
C LEU A 177 14.98 3.88 -7.25
N PHE A 178 15.32 5.14 -7.44
CA PHE A 178 14.79 6.28 -6.67
C PHE A 178 13.57 6.93 -7.33
N ASN A 179 13.26 6.58 -8.58
CA ASN A 179 12.13 7.12 -9.31
C ASN A 179 10.93 6.19 -9.13
N VAL A 180 9.98 6.64 -8.32
CA VAL A 180 8.92 5.79 -7.80
C VAL A 180 7.57 6.39 -8.07
N LEU A 181 6.65 5.58 -8.60
CA LEU A 181 5.23 5.92 -8.68
C LEU A 181 4.47 5.11 -7.65
N ASP A 182 3.98 5.78 -6.61
CA ASP A 182 3.08 5.20 -5.62
C ASP A 182 1.62 5.45 -6.03
N ILE A 183 0.85 4.37 -6.17
CA ILE A 183 -0.55 4.38 -6.59
C ILE A 183 -1.45 3.95 -5.43
N TYR A 184 -2.30 4.87 -4.98
CA TYR A 184 -3.32 4.66 -3.94
C TYR A 184 -4.69 4.52 -4.58
N TYR A 185 -5.02 3.31 -5.00
CA TYR A 185 -6.26 2.99 -5.73
C TYR A 185 -7.35 2.32 -4.85
N ARG A 186 -7.05 2.14 -3.57
CA ARG A 186 -7.92 1.51 -2.57
C ARG A 186 -8.64 2.58 -1.75
N SER A 187 -9.81 2.23 -1.20
CA SER A 187 -10.58 3.12 -0.33
C SER A 187 -9.79 3.50 0.92
N ASP A 188 -9.09 2.53 1.52
CA ASP A 188 -8.24 2.76 2.68
C ASP A 188 -6.85 3.23 2.27
N ARG A 189 -6.58 4.52 2.41
CA ARG A 189 -5.36 5.17 1.91
C ARG A 189 -4.16 5.09 2.84
N ALA A 190 -4.33 4.55 4.04
CA ALA A 190 -3.22 4.37 4.97
C ALA A 190 -2.36 3.15 4.63
N VAL A 191 -2.94 2.15 3.94
CA VAL A 191 -2.21 0.96 3.53
C VAL A 191 -1.11 1.32 2.53
N THR A 192 -0.07 0.50 2.49
CA THR A 192 1.04 0.67 1.55
C THR A 192 0.50 0.75 0.11
N PRO A 193 0.91 1.77 -0.67
CA PRO A 193 0.48 1.91 -2.06
C PRO A 193 1.05 0.80 -2.93
N LEU A 194 0.49 0.67 -4.13
CA LEU A 194 1.19 -0.05 -5.17
C LEU A 194 2.38 0.82 -5.61
N ARG A 195 3.59 0.32 -5.36
CA ARG A 195 4.83 1.00 -5.68
C ARG A 195 5.40 0.48 -6.99
N LEU A 196 5.44 1.32 -8.01
CA LEU A 196 5.98 0.99 -9.32
C LEU A 196 7.32 1.69 -9.56
N ARG A 197 8.20 0.98 -10.26
CA ARG A 197 9.45 1.47 -10.81
C ARG A 197 9.56 0.94 -12.21
N HIS A 198 9.95 1.79 -13.15
CA HIS A 198 10.30 1.42 -14.52
C HIS A 198 9.31 0.47 -15.23
N ILE A 199 8.35 1.04 -15.96
CA ILE A 199 7.29 0.29 -16.64
C ILE A 199 7.42 0.49 -18.15
N HIS A 200 7.64 -0.60 -18.88
CA HIS A 200 7.75 -0.61 -20.35
C HIS A 200 6.53 -1.18 -21.07
N SER A 201 5.53 -1.64 -20.31
CA SER A 201 4.34 -2.26 -20.86
C SER A 201 3.11 -1.89 -20.05
N ASN A 202 1.95 -1.96 -20.71
CA ASN A 202 0.68 -1.60 -20.10
C ASN A 202 0.41 -2.44 -18.84
N LEU A 203 0.38 -1.77 -17.70
CA LEU A 203 -0.01 -2.35 -16.42
C LEU A 203 -1.41 -1.88 -16.04
N VAL A 204 -2.37 -2.80 -16.07
CA VAL A 204 -3.75 -2.54 -15.66
C VAL A 204 -3.90 -2.71 -14.16
N ILE A 205 -4.38 -1.66 -13.49
CA ILE A 205 -4.67 -1.64 -12.06
C ILE A 205 -6.17 -1.88 -11.84
N PRO A 206 -6.57 -2.80 -10.94
CA PRO A 206 -7.96 -3.12 -10.72
C PRO A 206 -8.70 -1.91 -10.13
N PRO A 207 -9.88 -1.55 -10.67
CA PRO A 207 -10.67 -0.44 -10.16
C PRO A 207 -11.29 -0.84 -8.81
N LEU A 208 -10.69 -0.40 -7.70
CA LEU A 208 -11.17 -0.73 -6.35
C LEU A 208 -11.90 0.42 -5.66
N TYR A 209 -11.68 1.67 -6.08
CA TYR A 209 -12.30 2.84 -5.46
C TYR A 209 -12.60 3.95 -6.46
N LYS A 210 -13.42 4.92 -6.04
CA LYS A 210 -13.88 6.07 -6.84
C LYS A 210 -12.87 7.22 -6.93
N GLU A 211 -11.79 7.13 -6.17
CA GLU A 211 -10.69 8.09 -6.16
C GLU A 211 -9.36 7.36 -6.16
N VAL A 212 -8.41 7.85 -6.94
CA VAL A 212 -7.03 7.33 -7.00
C VAL A 212 -6.06 8.48 -6.83
N TYR A 213 -5.02 8.25 -6.04
CA TYR A 213 -3.90 9.18 -5.89
C TYR A 213 -2.66 8.57 -6.49
N LEU A 214 -1.94 9.37 -7.26
CA LEU A 214 -0.66 9.03 -7.84
C LEU A 214 0.36 9.97 -7.23
N VAL A 215 1.38 9.41 -6.59
CA VAL A 215 2.50 10.19 -6.10
C VAL A 215 3.76 9.73 -6.76
N PHE A 216 4.29 10.65 -7.52
CA PHE A 216 5.54 10.51 -8.20
C PHE A 216 6.62 11.07 -7.29
N HIS A 217 7.57 10.22 -6.94
CA HIS A 217 8.77 10.57 -6.21
C HIS A 217 9.94 10.52 -7.19
N ASP A 218 10.56 11.65 -7.44
CA ASP A 218 11.86 11.72 -8.09
C ASP A 218 12.82 12.52 -7.22
N MET A 219 14.04 12.00 -7.10
CA MET A 219 15.08 12.56 -6.26
C MET A 219 16.25 13.11 -7.09
N PHE A 220 16.43 12.66 -8.33
CA PHE A 220 17.68 12.92 -9.07
C PHE A 220 17.51 13.08 -10.58
N SER A 221 16.44 12.58 -11.19
CA SER A 221 16.40 12.47 -12.66
C SER A 221 15.02 12.60 -13.29
N PRO A 222 14.92 13.37 -14.39
CA PRO A 222 13.67 13.56 -15.10
C PRO A 222 13.08 12.21 -15.53
N THR A 223 11.80 12.01 -15.21
CA THR A 223 11.06 10.80 -15.60
C THR A 223 9.92 11.16 -16.53
N ASN A 224 9.74 10.32 -17.54
CA ASN A 224 8.60 10.38 -18.44
C ASN A 224 7.59 9.32 -18.01
N PHE A 225 6.32 9.67 -17.95
CA PHE A 225 5.28 8.68 -17.71
C PHE A 225 4.03 8.95 -18.55
N SER A 226 3.32 7.87 -18.84
CA SER A 226 2.02 7.87 -19.50
C SER A 226 1.06 6.99 -18.74
N ILE A 227 -0.08 7.56 -18.33
CA ILE A 227 -1.13 6.89 -17.58
C ILE A 227 -2.47 7.21 -18.21
N THR A 228 -3.26 6.18 -18.48
CA THR A 228 -4.66 6.29 -18.93
C THR A 228 -5.59 5.94 -17.78
N TYR A 229 -6.70 6.65 -17.66
CA TYR A 229 -7.74 6.25 -16.72
C TYR A 229 -9.14 6.50 -17.25
N HIS A 230 -10.11 5.77 -16.70
CA HIS A 230 -11.53 5.93 -17.01
C HIS A 230 -12.38 5.50 -15.82
N ASN A 231 -13.64 5.94 -15.79
CA ASN A 231 -14.63 5.38 -14.88
C ASN A 231 -14.97 3.97 -15.32
N SER A 232 -15.01 3.02 -14.40
CA SER A 232 -15.49 1.66 -14.67
C SER A 232 -16.90 1.72 -15.24
N LYS A 233 -17.23 0.76 -16.10
CA LYS A 233 -18.59 0.58 -16.60
C LYS A 233 -19.55 0.45 -15.42
#